data_AF-A0A8J5QGP0-F1
#
_entry.id   AF-A0A8J5QGP0-F1
#
_cell.length_a   1.000
_cell.length_b   1.000
_cell.length_c   1.000
_cell.angle_alpha   90.00
_cell.angle_beta   90.00
_cell.angle_gamma   90.00
#
_symmetry.space_group_name_H-M   'P 1'
#
loop_
_entity.id
_entity.type
_entity.pdbx_description
1 polymer ?
#
loop_
_entity_poly.entity_id
_entity_poly.type
_entity_poly.pdbx_seq_one_letter_code
_entity_poly.pdbx_strand_id
1 'polypeptide(L)'
;MRVLFILSFIACLIEAFPFQFQGLRSNDLTSLLFTRDQDSLRDRLIKLGPDDYKLVSENEKLKLKREGINFIDVTNQIPIPVDFAVEEGIITKPNPPASFLQELLLMGAKQLEFLKKPVPVYKFPKEVKYNEEVSKLFKGIDTDLMLKNLGKFSSFFTRYYKSQYGVDSADWLFDEISSIIKPVNDKVNITKIRHNGWDQYSIIVSIPGKVTDKVVIGAHQDSMNLLFPNLLKAPGADDDGSGTVTTLEAQSEY
;
A
#
# COMPACT_ATOMS: atom_id res chain seq x y z
N MET A 1 -11.10 40.31 24.50
CA MET A 1 -12.59 40.22 24.49
C MET A 1 -13.29 41.10 23.43
N ARG A 2 -12.61 41.56 22.35
CA ARG A 2 -13.27 42.33 21.27
C ARG A 2 -13.24 41.67 19.87
N VAL A 3 -12.56 40.53 19.73
CA VAL A 3 -12.46 39.79 18.44
C VAL A 3 -13.53 38.69 18.33
N LEU A 4 -13.99 38.11 19.44
CA LEU A 4 -15.03 37.07 19.44
C LEU A 4 -16.41 37.59 18.99
N PHE A 5 -16.72 38.87 19.21
CA PHE A 5 -18.00 39.46 18.84
C PHE A 5 -18.13 39.75 17.33
N ILE A 6 -17.02 39.95 16.62
CA ILE A 6 -17.03 40.26 15.18
C ILE A 6 -17.29 38.98 14.36
N LEU A 7 -16.77 37.84 14.80
CA LEU A 7 -16.97 36.55 14.13
C LEU A 7 -18.41 36.02 14.27
N SER A 8 -19.08 36.28 15.40
CA SER A 8 -20.49 35.92 15.60
C SER A 8 -21.45 36.76 14.76
N PHE A 9 -21.10 38.00 14.41
CA PHE A 9 -21.96 38.90 13.62
C PHE A 9 -21.88 38.60 12.12
N ILE A 10 -20.73 38.12 11.64
CA ILE A 10 -20.54 37.73 10.23
C ILE A 10 -21.28 36.41 9.93
N ALA A 11 -21.35 35.48 10.89
CA ALA A 11 -22.09 34.23 10.73
C ALA A 11 -23.62 34.45 10.60
N CYS A 12 -24.20 35.43 11.31
CA CYS A 12 -25.63 35.75 11.21
C CYS A 12 -26.03 36.45 9.90
N LEU A 13 -25.11 37.15 9.23
CA LEU A 13 -25.40 37.85 7.97
C LEU A 13 -25.47 36.92 6.76
N ILE A 14 -24.86 35.73 6.85
CA ILE A 14 -24.80 34.76 5.76
C ILE A 14 -26.10 33.94 5.66
N GLU A 15 -26.87 33.81 6.75
CA GLU A 15 -28.17 33.10 6.72
C GLU A 15 -29.38 33.96 6.29
N ALA A 16 -29.23 35.28 6.19
CA ALA A 16 -30.35 36.19 5.92
C ALA A 16 -30.48 36.68 4.47
N PHE A 17 -29.48 36.46 3.60
CA PHE A 17 -29.51 36.90 2.20
C PHE A 17 -28.85 35.89 1.26
N PRO A 18 -29.56 35.29 0.30
CA PRO A 18 -28.95 34.42 -0.69
C PRO A 18 -28.32 35.30 -1.79
N PHE A 19 -27.10 35.77 -1.55
CA PHE A 19 -26.29 36.39 -2.60
C PHE A 19 -25.25 35.37 -3.10
N GLN A 20 -25.35 35.05 -4.38
CA GLN A 20 -24.59 34.02 -5.06
C GLN A 20 -23.17 34.53 -5.38
N PHE A 21 -22.20 34.29 -4.49
CA PHE A 21 -20.77 34.43 -4.82
C PHE A 21 -20.22 33.09 -5.33
N GLN A 22 -19.95 33.02 -6.63
CA GLN A 22 -19.12 31.96 -7.20
C GLN A 22 -17.66 32.22 -6.83
N GLY A 23 -17.06 31.36 -6.00
CA GLY A 23 -15.60 31.35 -5.81
C GLY A 23 -15.10 31.27 -4.38
N LEU A 24 -15.63 30.36 -3.56
CA LEU A 24 -14.89 29.79 -2.42
C LEU A 24 -15.43 28.38 -2.16
N ARG A 25 -14.60 27.35 -2.37
CA ARG A 25 -14.95 25.97 -2.07
C ARG A 25 -14.74 25.70 -0.59
N SER A 26 -15.57 24.85 -0.01
CA SER A 26 -15.63 24.37 1.38
C SER A 26 -14.33 23.81 1.99
N ASN A 27 -13.23 23.79 1.26
CA ASN A 27 -11.98 23.14 1.65
C ASN A 27 -11.04 24.07 2.43
N ASP A 28 -11.24 25.39 2.37
CA ASP A 28 -10.34 26.34 3.01
C ASP A 28 -10.54 26.44 4.53
N LEU A 29 -11.77 26.23 5.02
CA LEU A 29 -12.09 26.30 6.46
C LEU A 29 -11.74 25.02 7.22
N THR A 30 -11.73 23.86 6.55
CA THR A 30 -11.25 22.59 7.11
C THR A 30 -9.75 22.59 7.36
N SER A 31 -8.97 23.41 6.65
CA SER A 31 -7.51 23.46 6.79
C SER A 31 -7.02 24.16 8.08
N LEU A 32 -7.88 24.94 8.74
CA LEU A 32 -7.52 25.76 9.89
C LEU A 32 -7.72 25.06 11.25
N LEU A 33 -8.48 23.97 11.29
CA LEU A 33 -8.90 23.28 12.53
C LEU A 33 -8.19 21.94 12.76
N PHE A 34 -7.58 21.35 11.74
CA PHE A 34 -6.79 20.13 11.88
C PHE A 34 -5.30 20.49 11.87
N THR A 35 -4.61 20.18 12.96
CA THR A 35 -3.14 20.18 13.00
C THR A 35 -2.64 19.36 11.81
N ARG A 36 -2.01 20.05 10.84
CA ARG A 36 -1.36 19.44 9.68
C ARG A 36 -0.40 18.36 10.16
N ASP A 37 -0.78 17.11 9.96
CA ASP A 37 0.12 15.98 10.16
C ASP A 37 1.25 16.12 9.14
N GLN A 38 2.49 16.23 9.60
CA GLN A 38 3.64 16.56 8.75
C GLN A 38 3.92 15.43 7.72
N ASP A 39 3.34 14.25 7.94
CA ASP A 39 3.39 13.10 7.03
C ASP A 39 2.47 13.27 5.80
N SER A 40 1.44 14.13 5.86
CA SER A 40 0.52 14.39 4.73
C SER A 40 1.12 15.30 3.66
N LEU A 41 2.30 15.89 3.93
CA LEU A 41 3.01 16.81 3.04
C LEU A 41 4.15 16.14 2.27
N ARG A 42 4.43 14.87 2.54
CA ARG A 42 5.51 14.15 1.85
C ARG A 42 4.97 13.54 0.57
N ASP A 43 5.60 13.90 -0.54
CA ASP A 43 5.29 13.30 -1.84
C ASP A 43 5.58 11.80 -1.80
N ARG A 44 4.65 11.00 -2.31
CA ARG A 44 4.73 9.55 -2.47
C ARG A 44 4.93 9.23 -3.93
N LEU A 45 5.85 8.33 -4.22
CA LEU A 45 6.06 7.81 -5.55
C LEU A 45 5.23 6.54 -5.72
N ILE A 46 4.20 6.61 -6.56
CA ILE A 46 3.35 5.47 -6.89
C ILE A 46 3.60 5.00 -8.32
N LYS A 47 3.40 3.70 -8.55
CA LYS A 47 3.51 3.04 -9.85
C LYS A 47 2.13 2.54 -10.26
N LEU A 48 1.55 3.14 -11.30
CA LEU A 48 0.20 2.85 -11.81
C LEU A 48 0.20 1.77 -12.92
N GLY A 49 1.35 1.51 -13.53
CA GLY A 49 1.55 0.52 -14.58
C GLY A 49 3.03 0.15 -14.70
N PRO A 50 3.42 -0.75 -15.62
CA PRO A 50 4.81 -1.19 -15.77
C PRO A 50 5.82 -0.05 -15.85
N ASP A 51 5.45 1.05 -16.53
CA ASP A 51 6.30 2.22 -16.80
C ASP A 51 5.65 3.55 -16.38
N ASP A 52 4.52 3.51 -15.67
CA ASP A 52 3.78 4.70 -15.26
C ASP A 52 4.05 4.97 -13.77
N TYR A 53 4.82 6.03 -13.50
CA TYR A 53 5.16 6.48 -12.16
C TYR A 53 4.61 7.89 -11.93
N LYS A 54 4.02 8.12 -10.77
CA LYS A 54 3.42 9.39 -10.41
C LYS A 54 3.82 9.79 -9.00
N LEU A 55 4.27 11.03 -8.83
CA LEU A 55 4.35 11.64 -7.51
C LEU A 55 2.96 12.14 -7.12
N VAL A 56 2.53 11.74 -5.94
CA VAL A 56 1.23 12.10 -5.38
C VAL A 56 1.39 12.43 -3.91
N SER A 57 0.60 13.37 -3.41
CA SER A 57 0.42 13.49 -1.97
C SER A 57 -0.24 12.22 -1.40
N GLU A 58 -0.09 11.98 -0.09
CA GLU A 58 -0.81 10.89 0.59
C GLU A 58 -2.33 10.96 0.36
N ASN A 59 -2.89 12.17 0.32
CA ASN A 59 -4.32 12.37 0.08
C ASN A 59 -4.74 11.96 -1.35
N GLU A 60 -3.91 12.25 -2.35
CA GLU A 60 -4.16 11.85 -3.74
C GLU A 60 -4.00 10.36 -3.95
N LYS A 61 -3.00 9.74 -3.31
CA LYS A 61 -2.83 8.28 -3.28
C LYS A 61 -4.09 7.60 -2.73
N LEU A 62 -4.63 8.09 -1.61
CA LEU A 62 -5.87 7.59 -1.03
C LEU A 62 -7.09 7.82 -1.94
N LYS A 63 -7.13 8.94 -2.66
CA LYS A 63 -8.19 9.22 -3.64
C LYS A 63 -8.16 8.22 -4.80
N LEU A 64 -6.99 7.94 -5.36
CA LEU A 64 -6.82 6.92 -6.42
C LEU A 64 -7.31 5.54 -5.95
N LYS A 65 -7.02 5.16 -4.68
CA LYS A 65 -7.54 3.91 -4.10
C LYS A 65 -9.07 3.90 -4.02
N ARG A 66 -9.70 5.04 -3.64
CA ARG A 66 -11.17 5.18 -3.59
C ARG A 66 -11.83 5.15 -4.97
N GLU A 67 -11.12 5.60 -6.00
CA GLU A 67 -11.55 5.56 -7.40
C GLU A 67 -11.32 4.16 -8.03
N GLY A 68 -10.81 3.19 -7.27
CA GLY A 68 -10.56 1.83 -7.74
C GLY A 68 -9.34 1.71 -8.66
N ILE A 69 -8.44 2.70 -8.64
CA ILE A 69 -7.21 2.69 -9.44
C ILE A 69 -6.12 1.96 -8.66
N ASN A 70 -5.59 0.90 -9.27
CA ASN A 70 -4.52 0.08 -8.69
C ASN A 70 -3.16 0.77 -8.87
N PHE A 71 -2.32 0.76 -7.82
CA PHE A 71 -0.95 1.25 -7.87
C PHE A 71 -0.06 0.56 -6.83
N ILE A 72 1.26 0.64 -7.00
CA ILE A 72 2.27 0.18 -6.04
C ILE A 72 2.99 1.42 -5.49
N ASP A 73 3.05 1.57 -4.16
CA ASP A 73 3.89 2.61 -3.55
C ASP A 73 5.37 2.16 -3.53
N VAL A 74 6.22 2.91 -4.21
CA VAL A 74 7.66 2.65 -4.33
C VAL A 74 8.52 3.74 -3.67
N THR A 75 7.90 4.62 -2.86
CA THR A 75 8.56 5.79 -2.23
C THR A 75 9.86 5.45 -1.51
N ASN A 76 9.91 4.30 -0.82
CA ASN A 76 11.09 3.86 -0.07
C ASN A 76 11.84 2.69 -0.74
N GLN A 77 11.41 2.29 -1.94
CA GLN A 77 11.99 1.14 -2.66
C GLN A 77 13.00 1.58 -3.73
N ILE A 78 13.03 2.86 -4.08
CA ILE A 78 14.00 3.43 -5.01
C ILE A 78 15.07 4.17 -4.19
N PRO A 79 16.34 3.74 -4.21
CA PRO A 79 17.43 4.38 -3.47
C PRO A 79 17.88 5.73 -4.10
N ILE A 80 17.05 6.32 -4.94
CA ILE A 80 17.35 7.54 -5.67
C ILE A 80 16.57 8.68 -5.01
N PRO A 81 17.26 9.72 -4.48
CA PRO A 81 16.59 10.92 -3.98
C PRO A 81 15.64 11.49 -5.04
N VAL A 82 14.43 11.86 -4.63
CA VAL A 82 13.39 12.37 -5.55
C VAL A 82 13.91 13.54 -6.38
N ASP A 83 14.73 14.41 -5.79
CA ASP A 83 15.36 15.54 -6.48
C ASP A 83 16.33 15.09 -7.59
N PHE A 84 17.11 14.04 -7.35
CA PHE A 84 17.98 13.43 -8.37
C PHE A 84 17.16 12.77 -9.48
N ALA A 85 16.03 12.15 -9.14
CA ALA A 85 15.15 11.55 -10.15
C ALA A 85 14.44 12.61 -11.02
N VAL A 86 14.18 13.82 -10.49
CA VAL A 86 13.68 14.96 -11.26
C VAL A 86 14.80 15.59 -12.12
N GLU A 87 16.00 15.76 -11.57
CA GLU A 87 17.17 16.31 -12.27
C GLU A 87 17.65 15.42 -13.43
N GLU A 88 17.62 14.10 -13.24
CA GLU A 88 17.97 13.10 -14.26
C GLU A 88 16.79 12.77 -15.20
N GLY A 89 15.65 13.43 -15.05
CA GLY A 89 14.48 13.27 -15.93
C GLY A 89 13.80 11.90 -15.86
N ILE A 90 14.01 11.15 -14.77
CA ILE A 90 13.43 9.82 -14.50
C ILE A 90 11.94 9.92 -14.13
N ILE A 91 11.53 11.05 -13.55
CA ILE A 91 10.14 11.39 -13.21
C ILE A 91 9.77 12.77 -13.75
N THR A 92 8.55 12.93 -14.26
CA THR A 92 8.03 14.24 -14.66
C THR A 92 7.43 14.95 -13.45
N LYS A 93 7.92 16.14 -13.11
CA LYS A 93 7.13 17.07 -12.28
C LYS A 93 5.89 17.46 -13.10
N PRO A 94 4.68 17.49 -12.51
CA PRO A 94 3.52 17.98 -13.22
C PRO A 94 3.73 19.47 -13.49
N ASN A 95 4.02 19.83 -14.75
CA ASN A 95 3.82 21.19 -15.19
C ASN A 95 2.36 21.36 -15.62
N PRO A 96 1.77 22.56 -15.45
CA PRO A 96 0.45 22.90 -15.98
C PRO A 96 0.37 22.55 -17.48
N PRO A 97 -0.83 22.38 -18.06
CA PRO A 97 -0.97 21.96 -19.47
C PRO A 97 -0.06 22.80 -20.36
N ALA A 98 0.79 22.12 -21.13
CA ALA A 98 1.83 22.75 -21.94
C ALA A 98 1.20 23.83 -22.83
N SER A 99 1.78 25.03 -22.83
CA SER A 99 1.37 26.07 -23.75
C SER A 99 1.70 25.65 -25.19
N PHE A 100 0.94 26.13 -26.17
CA PHE A 100 1.18 25.90 -27.61
C PHE A 100 2.64 26.17 -28.02
N LEU A 101 3.29 27.14 -27.37
CA LEU A 101 4.70 27.49 -27.58
C LEU A 101 5.67 26.38 -27.13
N GLN A 102 5.31 25.62 -26.10
CA GLN A 102 6.10 24.51 -25.57
C GLN A 102 5.93 23.24 -26.42
N GLU A 103 4.72 22.96 -26.92
CA GLU A 103 4.49 21.93 -27.96
C GLU A 103 5.29 22.23 -29.23
N LEU A 104 5.32 23.49 -29.67
CA LEU A 104 6.08 23.93 -30.84
C LEU A 104 7.61 23.78 -30.61
N LEU A 105 8.09 24.02 -29.40
CA LEU A 105 9.50 23.83 -29.04
C LEU A 105 9.91 22.35 -28.98
N LEU A 106 8.97 21.47 -28.61
CA LEU A 106 9.17 20.03 -28.51
C LEU A 106 8.95 19.30 -29.84
N MET A 107 8.47 20.00 -30.87
CA MET A 107 8.25 19.46 -32.22
C MET A 107 9.61 19.23 -32.91
N GLY A 108 10.24 18.09 -32.57
CA GLY A 108 11.58 17.70 -33.01
C GLY A 108 12.45 17.06 -31.91
N ALA A 109 12.00 17.10 -30.65
CA ALA A 109 12.67 16.37 -29.57
C ALA A 109 12.39 14.87 -29.73
N LYS A 110 13.45 14.08 -29.98
CA LYS A 110 13.36 12.61 -29.94
C LYS A 110 12.87 12.20 -28.55
N GLN A 111 11.62 11.73 -28.49
CA GLN A 111 11.05 11.07 -27.33
C GLN A 111 12.02 9.95 -26.92
N LEU A 112 12.58 10.05 -25.71
CA LEU A 112 13.60 9.12 -25.22
C LEU A 112 12.98 7.73 -25.10
N GLU A 113 13.37 6.85 -26.02
CA GLU A 113 13.22 5.42 -25.84
C GLU A 113 14.05 4.94 -24.63
N PHE A 114 13.47 3.98 -23.89
CA PHE A 114 14.09 2.79 -23.29
C PHE A 114 14.00 2.63 -21.76
N LEU A 115 13.24 1.60 -21.38
CA LEU A 115 13.51 0.80 -20.19
C LEU A 115 14.96 0.31 -20.21
N LYS A 116 15.72 0.61 -19.14
CA LYS A 116 17.14 0.24 -19.00
C LYS A 116 17.39 -1.28 -18.92
N LYS A 117 16.34 -2.09 -18.79
CA LYS A 117 16.37 -3.55 -18.93
C LYS A 117 15.21 -3.99 -19.82
N PRO A 118 15.44 -4.86 -20.81
CA PRO A 118 14.35 -5.45 -21.56
C PRO A 118 13.43 -6.21 -20.60
N VAL A 119 12.11 -6.12 -20.81
CA VAL A 119 11.15 -6.96 -20.07
C VAL A 119 11.56 -8.41 -20.31
N PRO A 120 11.87 -9.18 -19.25
CA PRO A 120 12.25 -10.57 -19.41
C PRO A 120 11.11 -11.34 -20.08
N VAL A 121 11.41 -11.95 -21.23
CA VAL A 121 10.46 -12.83 -21.91
C VAL A 121 10.54 -14.19 -21.24
N TYR A 122 9.59 -14.46 -20.34
CA TYR A 122 9.48 -15.74 -19.67
C TYR A 122 8.84 -16.78 -20.60
N LYS A 123 9.52 -17.92 -20.77
CA LYS A 123 8.94 -19.09 -21.45
C LYS A 123 8.20 -19.93 -20.41
N PHE A 124 6.93 -19.62 -20.19
CA PHE A 124 6.08 -20.46 -19.35
C PHE A 124 5.86 -21.83 -19.99
N PRO A 125 5.79 -22.91 -19.17
CA PRO A 125 5.37 -24.21 -19.67
C PRO A 125 4.01 -24.13 -20.37
N LYS A 126 3.88 -24.78 -21.52
CA LYS A 126 2.60 -24.87 -22.25
C LYS A 126 1.66 -25.93 -21.67
N GLU A 127 2.20 -26.84 -20.86
CA GLU A 127 1.50 -27.95 -20.26
C GLU A 127 1.88 -28.07 -18.79
N VAL A 128 0.92 -28.51 -17.99
CA VAL A 128 1.09 -28.79 -16.55
C VAL A 128 1.78 -30.14 -16.37
N LYS A 129 2.71 -30.24 -15.40
CA LYS A 129 3.55 -31.44 -15.19
C LYS A 129 3.39 -32.13 -13.84
N TYR A 130 2.74 -31.49 -12.86
CA TYR A 130 2.73 -31.93 -11.45
C TYR A 130 1.30 -32.11 -10.91
N ASN A 131 0.39 -32.62 -11.77
CA ASN A 131 -1.03 -32.72 -11.42
C ASN A 131 -1.28 -33.63 -10.21
N GLU A 132 -0.53 -34.73 -10.09
CA GLU A 132 -0.69 -35.67 -8.97
C GLU A 132 -0.23 -35.06 -7.64
N GLU A 133 0.91 -34.39 -7.63
CA GLU A 133 1.45 -33.70 -6.46
C GLU A 133 0.50 -32.58 -6.01
N VAL A 134 0.05 -31.76 -6.96
CA VAL A 134 -0.92 -30.69 -6.70
C VAL A 134 -2.24 -31.26 -6.17
N SER A 135 -2.72 -32.37 -6.73
CA SER A 135 -3.95 -33.03 -6.25
C SER A 135 -3.81 -33.62 -4.85
N LYS A 136 -2.60 -34.02 -4.43
CA LYS A 136 -2.34 -34.46 -3.05
C LYS A 136 -2.38 -33.28 -2.08
N LEU A 137 -1.73 -32.16 -2.43
CA LEU A 137 -1.75 -30.93 -1.63
C LEU A 137 -3.18 -30.42 -1.44
N PHE A 138 -4.01 -30.42 -2.49
CA PHE A 138 -5.41 -30.01 -2.39
C PHE A 138 -6.25 -30.82 -1.40
N LYS A 139 -5.89 -32.10 -1.16
CA LYS A 139 -6.60 -32.95 -0.19
C LYS A 139 -6.21 -32.65 1.27
N GLY A 140 -5.07 -32.01 1.48
CA GLY A 140 -4.59 -31.63 2.80
C GLY A 140 -5.18 -30.32 3.32
N ILE A 141 -5.73 -29.48 2.44
CA ILE A 141 -6.31 -28.18 2.79
C ILE A 141 -7.42 -28.35 3.85
N ASP A 142 -7.23 -27.69 4.98
CA ASP A 142 -8.15 -27.61 6.11
C ASP A 142 -8.82 -26.23 6.16
N THR A 143 -10.00 -26.13 5.57
CA THR A 143 -10.77 -24.89 5.56
C THR A 143 -11.27 -24.48 6.95
N ASP A 144 -11.41 -25.42 7.89
CA ASP A 144 -11.84 -25.11 9.25
C ASP A 144 -10.70 -24.46 10.05
N LEU A 145 -9.47 -24.93 9.85
CA LEU A 145 -8.27 -24.28 10.38
C LEU A 145 -8.11 -22.87 9.80
N MET A 146 -8.32 -22.70 8.49
CA MET A 146 -8.32 -21.38 7.87
C MET A 146 -9.36 -20.45 8.51
N LEU A 147 -10.60 -20.88 8.68
CA LEU A 147 -11.64 -20.06 9.29
C LEU A 147 -11.30 -19.71 10.75
N LYS A 148 -10.72 -20.64 11.51
CA LYS A 148 -10.25 -20.40 12.88
C LYS A 148 -9.14 -19.36 12.92
N ASN A 149 -8.14 -19.48 12.05
CA ASN A 149 -7.02 -18.55 11.96
C ASN A 149 -7.49 -17.16 11.52
N LEU A 150 -8.40 -17.08 10.54
CA LEU A 150 -9.01 -15.82 10.11
C LEU A 150 -9.83 -15.17 11.24
N GLY A 151 -10.60 -15.96 11.99
CA GLY A 151 -11.34 -15.49 13.15
C GLY A 151 -10.41 -14.90 14.21
N LYS A 152 -9.28 -15.55 14.50
CA LYS A 152 -8.26 -15.00 15.41
C LYS A 152 -7.62 -13.74 14.83
N PHE A 153 -7.18 -13.76 13.58
CA PHE A 153 -6.47 -12.65 12.94
C PHE A 153 -7.33 -11.40 12.74
N SER A 154 -8.64 -11.57 12.53
CA SER A 154 -9.61 -10.46 12.45
C SER A 154 -10.16 -10.02 13.80
N SER A 155 -9.80 -10.71 14.90
CA SER A 155 -10.24 -10.35 16.26
C SER A 155 -9.45 -9.19 16.88
N PHE A 156 -8.25 -8.90 16.37
CA PHE A 156 -7.49 -7.71 16.77
C PHE A 156 -8.31 -6.46 16.46
N PHE A 157 -8.29 -5.46 17.36
CA PHE A 157 -9.10 -4.25 17.19
C PHE A 157 -8.85 -3.57 15.84
N THR A 158 -7.59 -3.50 15.45
CA THR A 158 -7.08 -3.09 14.13
C THR A 158 -5.72 -3.79 13.96
N ARG A 159 -5.24 -3.96 12.73
CA ARG A 159 -3.86 -4.39 12.47
C ARG A 159 -3.04 -3.24 11.86
N TYR A 160 -3.42 -2.01 12.15
CA TYR A 160 -2.78 -0.81 11.62
C TYR A 160 -1.31 -0.72 12.03
N TYR A 161 -0.43 -0.52 11.05
CA TYR A 161 1.02 -0.64 11.20
C TYR A 161 1.67 0.30 12.24
N LYS A 162 1.06 1.45 12.55
CA LYS A 162 1.51 2.40 13.59
C LYS A 162 0.82 2.18 14.95
N SER A 163 0.05 1.11 15.12
CA SER A 163 -0.65 0.80 16.37
C SER A 163 0.01 -0.37 17.09
N GLN A 164 -0.13 -0.42 18.42
CA GLN A 164 0.31 -1.57 19.21
C GLN A 164 -0.39 -2.87 18.75
N TYR A 165 -1.69 -2.79 18.43
CA TYR A 165 -2.42 -3.94 17.89
C TYR A 165 -1.83 -4.48 16.58
N GLY A 166 -1.26 -3.60 15.74
CA GLY A 166 -0.55 -4.01 14.54
C GLY A 166 0.72 -4.81 14.84
N VAL A 167 1.46 -4.44 15.89
CA VAL A 167 2.63 -5.20 16.38
C VAL A 167 2.16 -6.54 16.94
N ASP A 168 1.16 -6.54 17.80
CA ASP A 168 0.63 -7.75 18.43
C ASP A 168 0.12 -8.76 17.39
N SER A 169 -0.52 -8.28 16.31
CA SER A 169 -0.95 -9.14 15.21
C SER A 169 0.22 -9.72 14.41
N ALA A 170 1.31 -8.97 14.27
CA ALA A 170 2.52 -9.42 13.57
C ALA A 170 3.31 -10.44 14.39
N ASP A 171 3.32 -10.30 15.72
CA ASP A 171 3.90 -11.29 16.63
C ASP A 171 3.09 -12.58 16.61
N TRP A 172 1.75 -12.50 16.69
CA TRP A 172 0.91 -13.69 16.55
C TRP A 172 1.14 -14.42 15.22
N LEU A 173 1.15 -13.69 14.10
CA LEU A 173 1.37 -14.31 12.79
C LEU A 173 2.76 -14.96 12.68
N PHE A 174 3.79 -14.32 13.24
CA PHE A 174 5.14 -14.89 13.27
C PHE A 174 5.19 -16.19 14.09
N ASP A 175 4.48 -16.24 15.22
CA ASP A 175 4.43 -17.43 16.08
C ASP A 175 3.69 -18.59 15.40
N GLU A 176 2.57 -18.32 14.71
CA GLU A 176 1.85 -19.34 13.93
C GLU A 176 2.74 -19.92 12.82
N ILE A 177 3.38 -19.05 12.02
CA ILE A 177 4.31 -19.49 10.98
C ILE A 177 5.46 -20.30 11.59
N SER A 178 6.03 -19.83 12.70
CA SER A 178 7.13 -20.53 13.39
C SER A 178 6.72 -21.91 13.90
N SER A 179 5.46 -22.06 14.33
CA SER A 179 4.88 -23.34 14.73
C SER A 179 4.73 -24.29 13.54
N ILE A 180 4.21 -23.79 12.42
CA ILE A 180 4.01 -24.56 11.18
C ILE A 180 5.34 -25.07 10.64
N ILE A 181 6.36 -24.22 10.54
CA ILE A 181 7.65 -24.60 9.95
C ILE A 181 8.54 -25.40 10.91
N LYS A 182 8.15 -25.57 12.18
CA LYS A 182 8.95 -26.25 13.19
C LYS A 182 9.46 -27.63 12.77
N PRO A 183 8.68 -28.50 12.08
CA PRO A 183 9.14 -29.81 11.62
C PRO A 183 10.22 -29.74 10.52
N VAL A 184 10.37 -28.60 9.85
CA VAL A 184 11.25 -28.39 8.68
C VAL A 184 12.17 -27.17 8.85
N ASN A 185 12.44 -26.78 10.10
CA ASN A 185 13.21 -25.56 10.42
C ASN A 185 14.67 -25.60 9.94
N ASP A 186 15.20 -26.78 9.61
CA ASP A 186 16.51 -27.00 9.02
C ASP A 186 16.53 -26.75 7.50
N LYS A 187 15.35 -26.67 6.87
CA LYS A 187 15.18 -26.50 5.42
C LYS A 187 14.58 -25.15 5.02
N VAL A 188 14.12 -24.35 5.98
CA VAL A 188 13.43 -23.08 5.73
C VAL A 188 14.00 -21.97 6.59
N ASN A 189 13.97 -20.74 6.09
CA ASN A 189 14.40 -19.55 6.82
C ASN A 189 13.20 -18.65 7.07
N ILE A 190 13.06 -18.14 8.30
CA ILE A 190 12.07 -17.13 8.67
C ILE A 190 12.77 -15.86 9.17
N THR A 191 12.37 -14.70 8.64
CA THR A 191 13.01 -13.41 8.98
C THR A 191 11.97 -12.33 9.21
N LYS A 192 12.12 -11.56 10.29
CA LYS A 192 11.39 -10.31 10.53
C LYS A 192 12.10 -9.17 9.80
N ILE A 193 11.42 -8.51 8.87
CA ILE A 193 11.90 -7.35 8.12
C ILE A 193 11.37 -6.08 8.77
N ARG A 194 12.28 -5.34 9.42
CA ARG A 194 11.94 -4.08 10.09
C ARG A 194 11.91 -2.92 9.09
N HIS A 195 11.03 -1.97 9.37
CA HIS A 195 10.85 -0.77 8.57
C HIS A 195 11.19 0.47 9.40
N ASN A 196 11.59 1.55 8.72
CA ASN A 196 11.88 2.82 9.39
C ASN A 196 10.57 3.59 9.61
N GLY A 197 10.28 3.97 10.86
CA GLY A 197 9.16 4.86 11.19
C GLY A 197 7.92 4.18 11.79
N TRP A 198 7.95 2.86 12.01
CA TRP A 198 6.92 2.11 12.72
C TRP A 198 7.44 0.74 13.19
N ASP A 199 6.71 0.11 14.11
CA ASP A 199 7.17 -1.10 14.79
C ASP A 199 6.66 -2.41 14.17
N GLN A 200 5.53 -2.38 13.45
CA GLN A 200 5.03 -3.56 12.73
C GLN A 200 6.03 -3.96 11.62
N TYR A 201 6.55 -5.18 11.69
CA TYR A 201 7.51 -5.73 10.73
C TYR A 201 6.83 -6.62 9.71
N SER A 202 7.44 -6.82 8.53
CA SER A 202 7.02 -7.85 7.57
C SER A 202 7.71 -9.19 7.87
N ILE A 203 7.11 -10.30 7.44
CA ILE A 203 7.67 -11.65 7.64
C ILE A 203 8.03 -12.23 6.27
N ILE A 204 9.25 -12.75 6.14
CA ILE A 204 9.67 -13.51 4.96
C ILE A 204 9.98 -14.93 5.40
N VAL A 205 9.27 -15.90 4.79
CA VAL A 205 9.62 -17.31 4.82
C VAL A 205 10.26 -17.67 3.49
N SER A 206 11.40 -18.37 3.53
CA SER A 206 12.17 -18.72 2.34
C SER A 206 12.56 -20.20 2.37
N ILE A 207 12.21 -20.91 1.30
CA ILE A 207 12.65 -22.27 1.04
C ILE A 207 13.79 -22.17 0.01
N PRO A 208 15.05 -22.51 0.37
CA PRO A 208 16.17 -22.46 -0.57
C PRO A 208 15.94 -23.40 -1.76
N GLY A 209 15.87 -22.83 -2.96
CA GLY A 209 15.76 -23.58 -4.20
C GLY A 209 17.11 -24.10 -4.70
N LYS A 210 17.08 -24.99 -5.70
CA LYS A 210 18.27 -25.47 -6.41
C LYS A 210 18.80 -24.48 -7.46
N VAL A 211 18.00 -23.47 -7.80
CA VAL A 211 18.31 -22.44 -8.81
C VAL A 211 18.07 -21.04 -8.23
N THR A 212 18.55 -20.01 -8.93
CA THR A 212 18.46 -18.62 -8.48
C THR A 212 17.11 -17.97 -8.73
N ASP A 213 16.31 -18.53 -9.63
CA ASP A 213 14.96 -18.06 -9.91
C ASP A 213 14.06 -18.26 -8.67
N LYS A 214 13.21 -17.27 -8.41
CA LYS A 214 12.35 -17.23 -7.22
C LYS A 214 10.90 -17.22 -7.61
N VAL A 215 10.09 -17.96 -6.87
CA VAL A 215 8.64 -17.81 -6.84
C VAL A 215 8.31 -17.07 -5.54
N VAL A 216 7.54 -15.99 -5.63
CA VAL A 216 7.12 -15.20 -4.48
C VAL A 216 5.60 -15.21 -4.42
N ILE A 217 5.07 -15.61 -3.27
CA ILE A 217 3.66 -15.53 -2.92
C ILE A 217 3.59 -14.65 -1.67
N GLY A 218 2.61 -13.76 -1.60
CA GLY A 218 2.50 -12.84 -0.49
C GLY A 218 1.10 -12.25 -0.35
N ALA A 219 0.84 -11.77 0.85
CA ALA A 219 -0.36 -11.09 1.31
C ALA A 219 0.08 -10.02 2.31
N HIS A 220 -0.76 -8.99 2.54
CA HIS A 220 -0.44 -8.00 3.57
C HIS A 220 -1.19 -8.30 4.88
N GLN A 221 -0.50 -8.07 5.99
CA GLN A 221 -0.99 -8.44 7.31
C GLN A 221 -1.75 -7.31 8.01
N ASP A 222 -1.58 -6.06 7.57
CA ASP A 222 -2.18 -4.91 8.21
C ASP A 222 -3.66 -4.75 7.84
N SER A 223 -4.34 -3.91 8.61
CA SER A 223 -5.70 -3.45 8.30
C SER A 223 -5.84 -2.02 8.79
N MET A 224 -6.78 -1.27 8.22
CA MET A 224 -7.02 0.09 8.67
C MET A 224 -8.47 0.50 8.50
N ASN A 225 -8.92 1.36 9.40
CA ASN A 225 -10.12 2.14 9.17
C ASN A 225 -9.70 3.49 8.59
N LEU A 226 -10.18 3.81 7.39
CA LEU A 226 -9.82 5.07 6.71
C LEU A 226 -10.33 6.31 7.44
N LEU A 227 -11.29 6.15 8.35
CA LEU A 227 -11.74 7.16 9.29
C LEU A 227 -11.09 6.87 10.64
N PHE A 228 -10.11 7.69 11.03
CA PHE A 228 -9.38 7.57 12.30
C PHE A 228 -8.79 6.15 12.55
N PRO A 229 -7.68 5.79 11.88
CA PRO A 229 -7.10 4.44 11.90
C PRO A 229 -6.79 3.84 13.28
N ASN A 230 -6.59 4.69 14.29
CA ASN A 230 -6.28 4.30 15.67
C ASN A 230 -7.50 4.26 16.60
N LEU A 231 -8.65 4.80 16.19
CA LEU A 231 -9.83 4.97 17.06
C LEU A 231 -10.97 4.04 16.67
N LEU A 232 -11.04 3.63 15.41
CA LEU A 232 -12.10 2.75 14.92
C LEU A 232 -11.56 1.35 14.64
N LYS A 233 -12.44 0.36 14.85
CA LYS A 233 -12.13 -1.03 14.54
C LYS A 233 -11.86 -1.21 13.05
N ALA A 234 -10.91 -2.08 12.74
CA ALA A 234 -10.60 -2.54 11.39
C ALA A 234 -10.34 -4.05 11.40
N PRO A 235 -11.39 -4.90 11.38
CA PRO A 235 -11.21 -6.35 11.39
C PRO A 235 -10.40 -6.88 10.20
N GLY A 236 -10.50 -6.23 9.03
CA GLY A 236 -9.71 -6.57 7.84
C GLY A 236 -9.77 -8.05 7.46
N ALA A 237 -10.95 -8.68 7.57
CA ALA A 237 -11.09 -10.11 7.34
C ALA A 237 -10.87 -10.46 5.87
N ASP A 238 -11.52 -9.73 4.96
CA ASP A 238 -11.31 -9.90 3.52
C ASP A 238 -10.02 -9.22 3.06
N ASP A 239 -9.80 -7.96 3.46
CA ASP A 239 -8.64 -7.11 3.14
C ASP A 239 -7.69 -6.95 4.36
N ASP A 240 -6.57 -7.67 4.43
CA ASP A 240 -6.19 -8.87 3.65
C ASP A 240 -5.94 -10.07 4.57
N GLY A 241 -6.84 -10.22 5.56
CA GLY A 241 -6.83 -11.37 6.44
C GLY A 241 -6.99 -12.68 5.67
N SER A 242 -7.80 -12.67 4.62
CA SER A 242 -8.12 -13.82 3.78
C SER A 242 -6.90 -14.30 2.99
N GLY A 243 -6.16 -13.39 2.33
CA GLY A 243 -4.93 -13.72 1.61
C GLY A 243 -3.82 -14.17 2.54
N THR A 244 -3.71 -13.54 3.71
CA THR A 244 -2.71 -13.92 4.73
C THR A 244 -2.93 -15.35 5.21
N VAL A 245 -4.16 -15.71 5.57
CA VAL A 245 -4.50 -17.06 6.05
C VAL A 245 -4.43 -18.09 4.93
N THR A 246 -4.79 -17.74 3.70
CA THR A 246 -4.61 -18.62 2.54
C THR A 246 -3.13 -18.94 2.31
N THR A 247 -2.26 -17.94 2.46
CA THR A 247 -0.80 -18.13 2.34
C THR A 247 -0.24 -18.93 3.51
N LEU A 248 -0.84 -18.83 4.69
CA LEU A 248 -0.48 -19.63 5.87
C LEU A 248 -0.84 -21.12 5.68
N GLU A 249 -2.04 -21.40 5.18
CA GLU A 249 -2.50 -22.75 4.86
C GLU A 249 -1.65 -23.40 3.76
N ALA A 250 -1.30 -22.65 2.72
CA ALA A 250 -0.40 -23.17 1.68
C ALA A 250 0.99 -23.58 2.23
N GLN A 251 1.39 -23.08 3.40
CA GLN A 251 2.64 -23.45 4.08
C GLN A 251 2.50 -24.64 5.04
N SER A 252 1.30 -24.99 5.50
CA SER A 252 1.11 -26.14 6.42
C SER A 252 1.25 -27.49 5.73
N GLU A 253 1.06 -27.53 4.42
CA GLU A 253 1.03 -28.77 3.62
C GLU A 253 2.41 -29.26 3.17
N TYR A 254 3.49 -28.81 3.83
CA TYR A 254 4.88 -29.10 3.48
C TYR A 254 5.64 -29.84 4.58
#